data_AF-A0A074TEB5-F1
#
_entry.id   AF-A0A074TEB5-F1
#
_cell.length_a   1.000
_cell.length_b   1.000
_cell.length_c   1.000
_cell.angle_alpha   90.00
_cell.angle_beta   90.00
_cell.angle_gamma   90.00
#
_symmetry.space_group_name_H-M   'P 1'
#
loop_
_entity.id
_entity.type
_entity.pdbx_description
1 polymer ?
#
loop_
_entity_poly.entity_id
_entity_poly.type
_entity_poly.pdbx_seq_one_letter_code
_entity_poly.pdbx_strand_id
1 'polypeptide(L)'
;MSRLQAHLCKALGAILRGQRATIPEAGQHLLSAFLDLSRARRHHAGGPEAISYPEIEAYCRMMRVPLEPHHVAIIVAMDSVWMEWAMSRSRTPTEGTKTLPPLSKQGITAELFDAAFM
;
A
#
# COMPACT_ATOMS: atom_id res chain seq x y z
N MET A 1 -6.62 -7.52 19.55
CA MET A 1 -5.30 -7.53 18.89
C MET A 1 -4.40 -8.52 19.59
N SER A 2 -3.70 -9.39 18.85
CA SER A 2 -2.72 -10.30 19.45
C SER A 2 -1.39 -9.59 19.77
N ARG A 3 -0.61 -10.11 20.72
CA ARG A 3 0.74 -9.57 21.02
C ARG A 3 1.67 -9.63 19.81
N LEU A 4 1.53 -10.65 18.96
CA LEU A 4 2.32 -10.81 17.74
C LEU A 4 1.98 -9.73 16.71
N GLN A 5 0.68 -9.47 16.48
CA GLN A 5 0.20 -8.41 15.60
C GLN A 5 0.80 -7.06 15.98
N ALA A 6 0.71 -6.69 17.27
CA ALA A 6 1.24 -5.42 17.76
C ALA A 6 2.75 -5.29 17.56
N HIS A 7 3.51 -6.36 17.81
CA HIS A 7 4.96 -6.36 17.57
C HIS A 7 5.30 -6.22 16.08
N LEU A 8 4.61 -6.92 15.19
CA LEU A 8 4.85 -6.86 13.75
C LEU A 8 4.48 -5.49 13.16
N CYS A 9 3.33 -4.92 13.55
CA CYS A 9 2.95 -3.56 13.15
C CYS A 9 3.98 -2.52 13.64
N LYS A 10 4.44 -2.62 14.90
CA LYS A 10 5.47 -1.74 15.45
C LYS A 10 6.81 -1.91 14.72
N ALA A 11 7.22 -3.15 14.45
CA ALA A 11 8.45 -3.45 13.73
C ALA A 11 8.41 -2.90 12.30
N LEU A 12 7.30 -3.11 11.57
CA LEU A 12 7.09 -2.56 10.24
C LEU A 12 7.17 -1.02 10.26
N GLY A 13 6.49 -0.36 11.20
CA GLY A 13 6.56 1.10 11.33
C GLY A 13 7.96 1.63 11.66
N ALA A 14 8.79 0.87 12.37
CA ALA A 14 10.20 1.20 12.58
C ALA A 14 11.02 1.03 11.29
N ILE A 15 10.85 -0.08 10.57
CA ILE A 15 11.51 -0.36 9.29
C ILE A 15 11.20 0.74 8.26
N LEU A 16 9.92 1.13 8.13
CA LEU A 16 9.48 2.17 7.20
C LEU A 16 10.08 3.56 7.49
N ARG A 17 10.53 3.79 8.73
CA ARG A 17 11.26 5.01 9.14
C ARG A 17 12.77 4.87 9.05
N GLY A 18 13.29 3.78 8.47
CA GLY A 18 14.72 3.50 8.39
C GLY A 18 15.36 3.12 9.73
N GLN A 19 14.55 2.77 10.74
CA GLN A 19 15.05 2.39 12.06
C GLN A 19 15.28 0.88 12.14
N ARG A 20 16.20 0.46 13.00
CA ARG A 20 16.37 -0.96 13.34
C ARG A 20 15.14 -1.49 14.07
N ALA A 21 14.63 -2.63 13.63
CA ALA A 21 13.49 -3.30 14.24
C ALA A 21 13.85 -4.74 14.60
N THR A 22 13.37 -5.20 15.75
CA THR A 22 13.46 -6.62 16.15
C THR A 22 12.20 -7.33 15.70
N ILE A 23 12.35 -8.29 14.80
CA ILE A 23 11.24 -9.08 14.28
C ILE A 23 11.16 -10.37 15.13
N PRO A 24 10.01 -10.67 15.77
CA PRO A 24 9.82 -11.94 16.45
C PRO A 24 9.98 -13.10 15.48
N GLU A 25 10.67 -14.17 15.88
CA GLU A 25 10.90 -15.35 15.03
C GLU A 25 9.58 -15.95 14.52
N ALA A 26 8.59 -16.08 15.41
CA ALA A 26 7.23 -16.51 15.05
C ALA A 26 6.52 -15.62 14.01
N GLY A 27 6.98 -14.38 13.81
CA GLY A 27 6.40 -13.43 12.87
C GLY A 27 7.15 -13.29 11.54
N GLN A 28 8.28 -13.97 11.37
CA GLN A 28 9.12 -13.81 10.17
C GLN A 28 8.39 -14.22 8.88
N HIS A 29 7.67 -15.35 8.92
CA HIS A 29 6.92 -15.85 7.77
C HIS A 29 5.76 -14.91 7.39
N LEU A 30 5.08 -14.30 8.38
CA LEU A 30 4.01 -13.33 8.13
C LEU A 30 4.56 -12.03 7.54
N LEU A 31 5.71 -11.56 8.03
CA LEU A 31 6.39 -10.40 7.45
C LEU A 31 6.86 -10.69 6.02
N SER A 32 7.41 -11.87 5.76
CA SER A 32 7.80 -12.27 4.41
C SER A 32 6.60 -12.29 3.46
N ALA A 33 5.50 -12.91 3.87
CA ALA A 33 4.26 -12.94 3.09
C ALA A 33 3.72 -11.54 2.80
N PHE A 34 3.72 -10.66 3.81
CA PHE A 34 3.34 -9.26 3.64
C PHE A 34 4.24 -8.52 2.64
N LEU A 35 5.56 -8.72 2.70
CA LEU A 35 6.51 -8.08 1.77
C LEU A 35 6.32 -8.58 0.34
N ASP A 36 6.07 -9.88 0.15
CA ASP A 36 5.76 -10.46 -1.15
C ASP A 36 4.47 -9.88 -1.74
N LEU A 37 3.40 -9.85 -0.94
CA LEU A 37 2.12 -9.25 -1.33
C LEU A 37 2.27 -7.76 -1.63
N SER A 38 2.98 -7.02 -0.78
CA SER A 38 3.22 -5.58 -0.97
C SER A 38 4.01 -5.28 -2.25
N ARG A 39 4.91 -6.18 -2.66
CA ARG A 39 5.65 -6.07 -3.93
C ARG A 39 4.76 -6.32 -5.14
N ALA A 40 3.77 -7.20 -5.02
CA ALA A 40 2.81 -7.52 -6.07
C ALA A 40 1.56 -6.61 -6.06
N ARG A 41 1.50 -5.65 -5.14
CA ARG A 41 0.35 -4.77 -4.91
C ARG A 41 -0.01 -3.97 -6.17
N ARG A 42 -1.31 -3.83 -6.40
CA ARG A 42 -1.83 -2.96 -7.46
C ARG A 42 -1.68 -1.47 -7.12
N HIS A 43 -1.36 -0.70 -8.15
CA HIS A 43 -1.30 0.75 -8.08
C HIS A 43 -2.27 1.34 -9.10
N HIS A 44 -3.03 2.36 -8.70
CA HIS A 44 -3.89 3.13 -9.59
C HIS A 44 -3.48 4.61 -9.59
N ALA A 45 -4.11 5.43 -10.43
CA ALA A 45 -3.78 6.85 -10.58
C ALA A 45 -3.86 7.67 -9.27
N GLY A 46 -4.59 7.16 -8.27
CA GLY A 46 -4.74 7.77 -6.94
C GLY A 46 -3.79 7.24 -5.88
N GLY A 47 -2.91 6.28 -6.21
CA GLY A 47 -1.93 5.72 -5.29
C GLY A 47 -1.96 4.18 -5.19
N PRO A 48 -1.25 3.62 -4.20
CA PRO A 48 -1.29 2.20 -3.90
C PRO A 48 -2.67 1.75 -3.40
N GLU A 49 -3.11 0.56 -3.80
CA GLU A 49 -4.33 -0.06 -3.30
C GLU A 49 -4.04 -0.90 -2.04
N ALA A 50 -4.99 -0.99 -1.11
CA ALA A 50 -4.87 -1.89 0.03
C ALA A 50 -4.82 -3.37 -0.44
N ILE A 51 -4.09 -4.21 0.28
CA ILE A 51 -4.05 -5.65 -0.01
C ILE A 51 -5.43 -6.24 0.27
N SER A 52 -6.04 -6.81 -0.76
CA SER A 52 -7.39 -7.38 -0.71
C SER A 52 -7.39 -8.85 -0.32
N TYR A 53 -8.49 -9.34 0.27
CA TYR A 53 -8.64 -10.76 0.61
C TYR A 53 -8.41 -11.72 -0.58
N PRO A 54 -8.90 -11.42 -1.81
CA PRO A 54 -8.61 -12.26 -2.97
C PRO A 54 -7.12 -12.35 -3.32
N GLU A 55 -6.34 -11.27 -3.12
CA GLU A 55 -4.88 -11.31 -3.35
C GLU A 55 -4.19 -12.20 -2.32
N ILE A 56 -4.63 -12.14 -1.05
CA ILE A 56 -4.12 -13.02 0.01
C ILE A 56 -4.48 -14.47 -0.30
N GLU A 57 -5.73 -14.75 -0.71
CA GLU A 57 -6.16 -16.09 -1.10
C GLU A 57 -5.35 -16.63 -2.29
N ALA A 58 -5.12 -15.81 -3.32
CA ALA A 58 -4.31 -16.17 -4.48
C ALA A 58 -2.86 -16.46 -4.07
N TYR A 59 -2.27 -15.63 -3.20
CA TYR A 59 -0.93 -15.86 -2.66
C TYR A 59 -0.84 -17.18 -1.90
N CYS A 60 -1.77 -17.47 -0.99
CA CYS A 60 -1.82 -18.73 -0.26
C CYS A 60 -1.83 -19.94 -1.20
N ARG A 61 -2.62 -19.87 -2.27
CA ARG A 61 -2.73 -20.94 -3.27
C ARG A 61 -1.45 -21.10 -4.10
N MET A 62 -0.88 -20.00 -4.61
CA MET A 62 0.30 -20.01 -5.46
C MET A 62 1.56 -20.43 -4.70
N MET A 63 1.74 -19.89 -3.49
CA MET A 63 2.94 -20.12 -2.68
C MET A 63 2.82 -21.36 -1.80
N ARG A 64 1.64 -21.99 -1.75
CA ARG A 64 1.32 -23.15 -0.88
C ARG A 64 1.59 -22.87 0.60
N VAL A 65 1.29 -21.66 1.03
CA VAL A 65 1.40 -21.22 2.43
C VAL A 65 -0.01 -21.08 2.99
N PRO A 66 -0.51 -22.03 3.80
CA PRO A 66 -1.83 -21.92 4.39
C PRO A 66 -1.81 -20.84 5.50
N LEU A 67 -2.50 -19.73 5.27
CA LEU A 67 -2.71 -18.69 6.27
C LEU A 67 -4.06 -18.90 6.96
N GLU A 68 -4.03 -19.02 8.28
CA GLU A 68 -5.22 -19.02 9.12
C GLU A 68 -5.86 -17.62 9.21
N PRO A 69 -7.14 -17.50 9.61
CA PRO A 69 -7.83 -16.21 9.70
C PRO A 69 -7.07 -15.17 10.55
N HIS A 70 -6.42 -15.61 11.61
CA HIS A 70 -5.64 -14.73 12.48
C HIS A 70 -4.33 -14.26 11.83
N HIS A 71 -3.72 -15.04 10.94
CA HIS A 71 -2.58 -14.62 10.11
C HIS A 71 -3.01 -13.57 9.09
N VAL A 72 -4.15 -13.79 8.42
CA VAL A 72 -4.73 -12.83 7.48
C VAL A 72 -5.01 -11.50 8.18
N ALA A 73 -5.59 -11.53 9.39
CA ALA A 73 -5.82 -10.32 10.18
C ALA A 73 -4.53 -9.55 10.52
N ILE A 74 -3.42 -10.27 10.76
CA ILE A 74 -2.10 -9.65 10.98
C ILE A 74 -1.60 -8.97 9.70
N ILE A 75 -1.70 -9.62 8.55
CA ILE A 75 -1.27 -9.05 7.25
C ILE A 75 -2.06 -7.79 6.93
N VAL A 76 -3.39 -7.80 7.10
CA VAL A 76 -4.25 -6.63 6.89
C VAL A 76 -3.90 -5.49 7.85
N ALA A 77 -3.57 -5.80 9.11
CA ALA A 77 -3.13 -4.79 10.07
C ALA A 77 -1.75 -4.19 9.71
N MET A 78 -0.83 -5.00 9.19
CA MET A 78 0.45 -4.53 8.67
C MET A 78 0.25 -3.65 7.43
N ASP A 79 -0.68 -4.03 6.54
CA ASP A 79 -1.06 -3.25 5.36
C ASP A 79 -1.60 -1.87 5.74
N SER A 80 -2.44 -1.79 6.77
CA SER A 80 -2.95 -0.52 7.28
C SER A 80 -1.82 0.42 7.72
N VAL A 81 -0.83 -0.09 8.47
CA VAL A 81 0.36 0.70 8.88
C VAL A 81 1.16 1.18 7.67
N TRP A 82 1.32 0.32 6.66
CA TRP A 82 2.02 0.70 5.43
C TRP A 82 1.25 1.77 4.65
N MET A 83 -0.07 1.63 4.54
CA MET A 83 -0.94 2.56 3.83
C MET A 83 -0.94 3.94 4.50
N GLU A 84 -1.02 3.99 5.83
CA GLU A 84 -0.88 5.23 6.60
C GLU A 84 0.46 5.91 6.32
N TRP A 85 1.55 5.15 6.33
CA TRP A 85 2.87 5.67 5.99
C TRP A 85 2.95 6.17 4.53
N ALA A 86 2.46 5.39 3.57
CA ALA A 86 2.49 5.75 2.15
C ALA A 86 1.66 7.02 1.86
N MET A 87 0.48 7.14 2.48
CA MET A 87 -0.38 8.33 2.36
C MET A 87 0.20 9.54 3.09
N SER A 88 0.92 9.35 4.20
CA SER A 88 1.63 10.46 4.85
C SER A 88 2.72 11.04 3.96
N ARG A 89 3.38 10.20 3.15
CA ARG A 89 4.42 10.63 2.20
C ARG A 89 3.87 11.34 0.98
N SER A 90 2.71 10.94 0.46
CA SER A 90 2.06 11.66 -0.64
C SER A 90 1.49 13.01 -0.19
N ARG A 91 1.19 13.16 1.10
CA ARG A 91 0.73 14.41 1.71
C ARG A 91 1.83 15.39 2.07
N THR A 92 3.10 14.98 2.12
CA THR A 92 4.20 15.92 2.33
C THR A 92 4.17 16.93 1.18
N PRO A 93 3.83 18.21 1.42
CA PRO A 93 3.96 19.22 0.40
C PRO A 93 5.45 19.31 0.13
N THR A 94 5.86 19.14 -1.12
CA THR A 94 7.09 19.79 -1.56
C THR A 94 6.96 21.24 -1.11
N GLU A 95 7.85 21.67 -0.23
CA GLU A 95 7.93 23.02 0.29
C GLU A 95 7.91 23.99 -0.90
N GLY A 96 6.75 24.59 -1.19
CA GLY A 96 6.60 25.64 -2.20
C GLY A 96 5.69 25.44 -3.41
N THR A 97 4.89 24.38 -3.58
CA THR A 97 3.98 24.33 -4.75
C THR A 97 2.57 23.85 -4.45
N LYS A 98 1.64 24.81 -4.36
CA LYS A 98 0.24 24.59 -4.73
C LYS A 98 0.19 24.27 -6.23
N THR A 99 0.42 23.03 -6.63
CA THR A 99 0.03 22.59 -7.99
C THR A 99 -1.40 22.11 -7.94
N LEU A 100 -2.33 23.03 -8.21
CA LEU A 100 -3.52 22.67 -8.97
C LEU A 100 -3.05 21.93 -10.24
N PRO A 101 -3.79 20.93 -10.76
CA PRO A 101 -3.51 20.42 -12.09
C PRO A 101 -3.46 21.61 -13.06
N PRO A 102 -2.59 21.60 -14.09
CA PRO A 102 -2.54 22.69 -15.05
C PRO A 102 -3.95 22.82 -15.66
N LEU A 103 -4.70 23.84 -15.24
CA LEU A 103 -5.91 24.24 -15.93
C LEU A 103 -5.45 24.65 -17.33
N SER A 104 -5.85 23.91 -18.35
CA SER A 104 -5.57 24.31 -19.72
C SER A 104 -6.11 25.73 -19.91
N LYS A 105 -5.24 26.67 -20.31
CA LYS A 105 -5.68 28.02 -20.70
C LYS A 105 -6.50 28.02 -21.99
N GLN A 106 -6.54 26.89 -22.69
CA GLN A 106 -7.50 26.64 -23.74
C GLN A 106 -8.84 26.33 -23.07
N GLY A 107 -9.76 27.28 -23.10
CA GLY A 107 -11.17 26.96 -22.88
C GLY A 107 -11.56 25.87 -23.87
N ILE A 108 -12.38 24.91 -23.43
CA ILE A 108 -12.90 23.85 -24.30
C ILE A 108 -13.74 24.55 -25.39
N THR A 109 -13.15 24.76 -26.56
CA THR A 109 -13.86 25.23 -27.75
C THR A 109 -14.42 24.02 -28.47
N ALA A 110 -15.60 24.17 -29.07
CA ALA A 110 -16.26 23.10 -29.84
C ALA A 110 -15.35 22.53 -30.94
N GLU A 111 -14.55 23.40 -31.56
CA GLU A 111 -13.57 23.03 -32.60
C GLU A 111 -12.50 22.02 -32.10
N LEU A 112 -12.13 22.08 -30.81
CA LEU A 112 -11.15 21.15 -30.25
C LEU A 112 -11.75 19.76 -29.98
N PHE A 113 -13.07 19.69 -29.75
CA PHE A 113 -13.79 18.44 -29.55
C PHE A 113 -13.98 17.71 -30.88
N ASP A 114 -14.35 18.44 -31.94
CA ASP A 114 -14.57 17.86 -33.27
C ASP A 114 -13.27 17.27 -33.86
N ALA A 115 -12.11 17.87 -33.57
CA ALA A 115 -10.81 17.36 -34.03
C ALA A 115 -10.36 16.07 -33.31
N ALA A 116 -10.91 15.74 -32.14
CA ALA A 116 -10.49 14.57 -31.35
C ALA A 116 -11.24 13.28 -31.72
N PHE A 117 -12.37 13.39 -32.42
CA PHE A 117 -13.24 12.27 -32.79
C PHE A 117 -13.33 12.03 -34.31
N MET A 118 -12.34 12.51 -35.07
CA MET A 118 -12.20 12.27 -36.51
C MET A 118 -11.12 11.23 -36.82
#